data_AF-A0A1H6HBD4-F1
#
_entry.id   AF-A0A1H6HBD4-F1
#
_cell.length_a   1.000
_cell.length_b   1.000
_cell.length_c   1.000
_cell.angle_alpha   90.00
_cell.angle_beta   90.00
_cell.angle_gamma   90.00
#
_symmetry.space_group_name_H-M   'P 1'
#
loop_
_entity.id
_entity.type
_entity.pdbx_description
1 polymer ?
#
loop_
_entity_poly.entity_id
_entity_poly.type
_entity_poly.pdbx_seq_one_letter_code
_entity_poly.pdbx_strand_id
1 'polypeptide(L)'
;MINFLKKDTRLVLCYTPEYAGSVNWITDAIKAKGFVKLKKTFRYTEVDILNSTEFEETTEIDDYVDPEMEVTIFFIFAELTGDYYKVRRGVLIDNFDIYIDKNVPLKTNFFVADSDVSVFQVIKNISLQNFYLGGDNPSAVPVEEFEKLLKHFPNSYERRKYVEARLSSLLRNYLDGVKDAEKIYQKYLNTKLSKHGTDLTEVFRNVELVKYQTILEKLREMLKDESQYSEHQWQEEILQIILLLYPKYIFAFKSVPIQARLADGIKDKQLDLLLIDSNGYIDVIEIKKPFENAIMTKGVYRENYIPLRELSGTVMQIEKYIYYLNRWSLEGELFLSKRYKNQLPEGFDIKIANPNGLIIMGRENNLSSQQKNDFEVVKRKYKNIVDIITYDNLIERLQFTIEQIQKMELKDGTT
;
A
#
# COMPACT_ATOMS: atom_id res chain seq x y z
N MET A 1 26.39 -34.63 -3.35
CA MET A 1 25.40 -34.21 -2.34
C MET A 1 26.09 -33.80 -1.04
N ILE A 2 25.53 -32.85 -0.28
CA ILE A 2 25.99 -32.48 1.08
C ILE A 2 24.79 -32.56 2.02
N ASN A 3 24.96 -33.25 3.15
CA ASN A 3 24.00 -33.38 4.25
C ASN A 3 24.69 -33.18 5.60
N PHE A 4 23.90 -33.05 6.68
CA PHE A 4 24.41 -32.89 8.04
C PHE A 4 23.79 -33.95 8.97
N LEU A 5 24.63 -34.57 9.79
CA LEU A 5 24.22 -35.61 10.73
C LEU A 5 24.70 -35.27 12.14
N LYS A 6 23.83 -35.43 13.13
CA LYS A 6 24.15 -35.25 14.55
C LYS A 6 24.53 -36.61 15.13
N LYS A 7 25.73 -36.72 15.71
CA LYS A 7 26.18 -37.93 16.39
C LYS A 7 26.92 -37.57 17.67
N ASP A 8 26.43 -38.09 18.80
CA ASP A 8 26.96 -37.78 20.13
C ASP A 8 26.99 -36.26 20.36
N THR A 9 28.17 -35.71 20.65
CA THR A 9 28.43 -34.27 20.80
C THR A 9 28.91 -33.60 19.51
N ARG A 10 28.94 -34.32 18.38
CA ARG A 10 29.47 -33.85 17.09
C ARG A 10 28.35 -33.60 16.08
N LEU A 11 28.53 -32.56 15.29
CA LEU A 11 27.79 -32.34 14.06
C LEU A 11 28.74 -32.61 12.89
N VAL A 12 28.30 -33.47 11.99
CA VAL A 12 29.10 -34.05 10.91
C VAL A 12 28.52 -33.63 9.57
N LEU A 13 29.39 -33.19 8.65
CA LEU A 13 29.02 -32.96 7.25
C LEU A 13 29.29 -34.24 6.45
N CYS A 14 28.24 -34.76 5.82
CA CYS A 14 28.32 -35.92 4.93
C CYS A 14 28.40 -35.44 3.49
N TYR A 15 29.45 -35.85 2.78
CA TYR A 15 29.64 -35.51 1.37
C TYR A 15 29.66 -36.77 0.50
N THR A 16 28.76 -36.82 -0.46
CA THR A 16 28.67 -37.89 -1.45
C THR A 16 29.02 -37.32 -2.82
N PRO A 17 30.10 -37.76 -3.51
CA PRO A 17 30.43 -37.30 -4.84
C PRO A 17 29.31 -37.60 -5.86
N GLU A 18 29.11 -36.74 -6.86
CA GLU A 18 28.08 -36.94 -7.89
C GLU A 18 28.47 -38.01 -8.94
N TYR A 19 29.73 -38.45 -8.96
CA TYR A 19 30.24 -39.49 -9.85
C TYR A 19 31.03 -40.54 -9.05
N ALA A 20 30.58 -41.79 -9.10
CA ALA A 20 31.14 -42.93 -8.34
C ALA A 20 32.64 -43.19 -8.60
N GLY A 21 33.17 -42.82 -9.77
CA GLY A 21 34.59 -42.98 -10.10
C GLY A 21 35.56 -41.94 -9.51
N SER A 22 35.07 -40.98 -8.71
CA SER A 22 35.84 -39.80 -8.30
C SER A 22 36.40 -39.84 -6.87
N VAL A 23 36.26 -40.94 -6.13
CA VAL A 23 36.56 -41.03 -4.67
C VAL A 23 37.95 -40.47 -4.29
N ASN A 24 38.94 -40.55 -5.17
CA ASN A 24 40.29 -40.04 -4.91
C ASN A 24 40.42 -38.51 -4.99
N TRP A 25 39.46 -37.76 -5.55
CA TRP A 25 39.64 -36.33 -5.79
C TRP A 25 39.81 -35.52 -4.49
N ILE A 26 39.16 -35.94 -3.39
CA ILE A 26 39.31 -35.30 -2.07
C ILE A 26 40.71 -35.53 -1.54
N THR A 27 41.14 -36.79 -1.54
CA THR A 27 42.48 -37.20 -1.08
C THR A 27 43.57 -36.51 -1.91
N ASP A 28 43.39 -36.45 -3.23
CA ASP A 28 44.32 -35.78 -4.15
C ASP A 28 44.36 -34.27 -3.91
N ALA A 29 43.21 -33.64 -3.68
CA ALA A 29 43.14 -32.21 -3.37
C ALA A 29 43.85 -31.88 -2.05
N ILE A 30 43.65 -32.70 -1.01
CA ILE A 30 44.31 -32.53 0.28
C ILE A 30 45.81 -32.78 0.16
N LYS A 31 46.26 -33.83 -0.54
CA LYS A 31 47.70 -34.07 -0.79
C LYS A 31 48.36 -32.92 -1.56
N ALA A 32 47.67 -32.37 -2.55
CA ALA A 32 48.22 -31.30 -3.39
C ALA A 32 48.23 -29.92 -2.71
N LYS A 33 47.21 -29.59 -1.91
CA LYS A 33 46.99 -28.22 -1.40
C LYS A 33 46.97 -28.12 0.13
N GLY A 34 47.00 -29.24 0.83
CA GLY A 34 46.78 -29.33 2.29
C GLY A 34 45.31 -29.22 2.71
N PHE A 35 44.39 -28.99 1.77
CA PHE A 35 42.96 -28.86 2.06
C PHE A 35 42.08 -29.15 0.83
N VAL A 36 40.82 -29.49 1.08
CA VAL A 36 39.75 -29.56 0.08
C VAL A 36 38.72 -28.46 0.33
N LYS A 37 38.06 -27.96 -0.72
CA LYS A 37 36.95 -27.00 -0.59
C LYS A 37 35.69 -27.51 -1.28
N LEU A 38 34.64 -27.79 -0.52
CA LEU A 38 33.35 -28.26 -1.02
C LEU A 38 32.42 -27.05 -1.27
N LYS A 39 31.76 -27.01 -2.44
CA LYS A 39 30.83 -25.93 -2.85
C LYS A 39 31.40 -24.52 -2.58
N LYS A 40 32.71 -24.36 -2.81
CA LYS A 40 33.52 -23.15 -2.54
C LYS A 40 33.40 -22.56 -1.12
N THR A 41 32.81 -23.29 -0.18
CA THR A 41 32.41 -22.80 1.15
C THR A 41 33.11 -23.60 2.24
N PHE A 42 32.87 -24.91 2.31
CA PHE A 42 33.40 -25.75 3.37
C PHE A 42 34.85 -26.12 3.08
N ARG A 43 35.77 -25.71 3.95
CA ARG A 43 37.20 -26.03 3.86
C ARG A 43 37.53 -27.12 4.87
N TYR A 44 38.13 -28.20 4.41
CA TYR A 44 38.54 -29.31 5.27
C TYR A 44 39.98 -29.72 4.98
N THR A 45 40.63 -30.23 6.01
CA THR A 45 41.98 -30.80 5.98
C THR A 45 41.92 -32.29 6.34
N GLU A 46 43.05 -32.99 6.28
CA GLU A 46 43.11 -34.41 6.62
C GLU A 46 42.63 -34.71 8.04
N VAL A 47 42.89 -33.81 9.00
CA VAL A 47 42.48 -33.96 10.41
C VAL A 47 40.99 -33.78 10.65
N ASP A 48 40.24 -33.32 9.64
CA ASP A 48 38.80 -33.12 9.74
C ASP A 48 38.01 -34.34 9.23
N ILE A 49 38.67 -35.30 8.57
CA ILE A 49 38.04 -36.51 8.03
C ILE A 49 37.79 -37.52 9.15
N LEU A 50 36.59 -38.07 9.19
CA LEU A 50 36.19 -39.11 10.15
C LEU A 50 36.20 -40.50 9.51
N ASN A 51 36.41 -41.53 10.33
CA ASN A 51 36.38 -42.91 9.87
C ASN A 51 34.96 -43.33 9.50
N SER A 52 34.75 -43.85 8.29
CA SER A 52 33.42 -44.20 7.77
C SER A 52 32.74 -45.31 8.57
N THR A 53 33.52 -46.23 9.16
CA THR A 53 33.03 -47.30 10.05
C THR A 53 32.33 -46.79 11.31
N GLU A 54 32.55 -45.53 11.71
CA GLU A 54 31.78 -44.91 12.79
C GLU A 54 30.34 -44.60 12.35
N PHE A 55 30.05 -44.45 11.06
CA PHE A 55 28.79 -43.90 10.54
C PHE A 55 28.04 -44.85 9.60
N GLU A 56 28.65 -45.98 9.24
CA GLU A 56 28.03 -47.10 8.54
C GLU A 56 27.26 -47.97 9.55
N GLU A 57 26.00 -48.30 9.27
CA GLU A 57 25.29 -49.34 10.04
C GLU A 57 25.97 -50.67 9.77
N THR A 58 26.36 -51.38 10.83
CA THR A 58 26.95 -52.73 10.74
C THR A 58 25.93 -53.71 10.14
N THR A 59 25.91 -53.84 8.82
CA THR A 59 25.53 -55.09 8.18
C THR A 59 26.75 -56.00 8.22
N GLU A 60 26.61 -57.15 8.90
CA GLU A 60 27.58 -58.23 8.86
C GLU A 60 28.03 -58.50 7.42
N ILE A 61 29.33 -58.39 7.17
CA ILE A 61 29.96 -58.49 5.85
C ILE A 61 29.75 -59.89 5.29
N ASP A 62 29.12 -59.98 4.11
CA ASP A 62 29.56 -60.90 3.07
C ASP A 62 30.59 -60.11 2.23
N ASP A 63 31.74 -60.71 1.91
CA ASP A 63 32.99 -60.08 1.41
C ASP A 63 32.89 -59.46 -0.01
N TYR A 64 31.74 -58.94 -0.40
CA TYR A 64 31.50 -58.30 -1.69
C TYR A 64 31.22 -56.80 -1.52
N VAL A 65 32.28 -55.98 -1.64
CA VAL A 65 32.14 -54.53 -1.81
C VAL A 65 31.66 -54.29 -3.23
N ASP A 66 30.40 -53.87 -3.39
CA ASP A 66 29.84 -53.45 -4.68
C ASP A 66 30.64 -52.24 -5.22
N PRO A 67 31.29 -52.34 -6.39
CA PRO A 67 32.03 -51.24 -6.99
C PRO A 67 31.17 -50.02 -7.37
N GLU A 68 29.84 -50.12 -7.29
CA GLU A 68 28.90 -49.02 -7.51
C GLU A 68 28.42 -48.31 -6.23
N MET A 69 28.89 -48.71 -5.04
CA MET A 69 28.49 -48.02 -3.80
C MET A 69 28.96 -46.55 -3.79
N GLU A 70 28.00 -45.64 -3.58
CA GLU A 70 28.26 -44.22 -3.39
C GLU A 70 29.11 -43.99 -2.13
N VAL A 71 30.41 -43.78 -2.29
CA VAL A 71 31.31 -43.52 -1.16
C VAL A 71 30.96 -42.16 -0.54
N THR A 72 30.49 -42.19 0.70
CA THR A 72 30.22 -40.99 1.50
C THR A 72 31.39 -40.70 2.42
N ILE A 73 31.87 -39.45 2.37
CA ILE A 73 32.98 -38.98 3.20
C ILE A 73 32.43 -38.09 4.30
N PHE A 74 32.84 -38.36 5.53
CA PHE A 74 32.37 -37.70 6.73
C PHE A 74 33.41 -36.70 7.23
N PHE A 75 32.98 -35.46 7.48
CA PHE A 75 33.83 -34.40 8.01
C PHE A 75 33.27 -33.87 9.32
N ILE A 76 34.12 -33.64 10.32
CA ILE A 76 33.69 -32.92 11.52
C ILE A 76 33.38 -31.46 11.18
N PHE A 77 32.14 -31.04 11.44
CA PHE A 77 31.67 -29.70 11.10
C PHE A 77 31.60 -28.79 12.34
N ALA A 78 31.04 -29.29 13.44
CA ALA A 78 30.90 -28.53 14.68
C ALA A 78 30.88 -29.44 15.92
N GLU A 79 31.14 -28.86 17.08
CA GLU A 79 31.12 -29.55 18.38
C GLU A 79 30.12 -28.88 19.31
N LEU A 80 29.39 -29.70 20.08
CA LEU A 80 28.39 -29.23 21.03
C LEU A 80 29.06 -28.55 22.22
N THR A 81 28.74 -27.28 22.44
CA THR A 81 29.19 -26.45 23.56
C THR A 81 27.96 -25.85 24.23
N GLY A 82 27.54 -26.44 25.37
CA GLY A 82 26.24 -26.12 25.98
C GLY A 82 25.09 -26.56 25.07
N ASP A 83 24.17 -25.64 24.78
CA ASP A 83 23.02 -25.91 23.89
C ASP A 83 23.29 -25.60 22.41
N TYR A 84 24.53 -25.25 22.05
CA TYR A 84 24.90 -24.81 20.71
C TYR A 84 26.00 -25.68 20.10
N TYR A 85 25.87 -26.03 18.83
CA TYR A 85 26.99 -26.52 18.02
C TYR A 85 27.86 -25.33 17.61
N LYS A 86 29.09 -25.29 18.11
CA LYS A 86 30.12 -24.33 17.68
C LYS A 86 30.82 -24.88 16.44
N VAL A 87 30.64 -24.20 15.30
CA VAL A 87 31.30 -24.57 14.05
C VAL A 87 32.81 -24.49 14.22
N ARG A 88 33.52 -25.54 13.76
CA ARG A 88 34.98 -25.60 13.86
C ARG A 88 35.61 -24.45 13.07
N ARG A 89 36.56 -23.76 13.69
CA ARG A 89 37.26 -22.63 13.05
C ARG A 89 37.93 -23.10 11.77
N GLY A 90 37.79 -22.29 10.73
CA GLY A 90 38.37 -22.55 9.40
C GLY A 90 37.52 -23.44 8.49
N VAL A 91 36.48 -24.12 9.00
CA VAL A 91 35.55 -24.88 8.16
C VAL A 91 34.72 -23.96 7.28
N LEU A 92 34.13 -22.93 7.88
CA LEU A 92 33.44 -21.86 7.15
C LEU A 92 34.31 -20.61 7.07
N ILE A 93 34.86 -20.16 8.21
CA ILE A 93 35.67 -18.93 8.36
C ILE A 93 36.59 -19.12 9.57
N ASP A 94 37.83 -18.61 9.51
CA ASP A 94 38.81 -18.71 10.60
C ASP A 94 38.53 -17.78 11.79
N ASN A 95 38.16 -16.53 11.51
CA ASN A 95 38.08 -15.44 12.50
C ASN A 95 36.64 -15.02 12.84
N PHE A 96 35.70 -15.97 12.83
CA PHE A 96 34.28 -15.70 13.07
C PHE A 96 33.62 -16.92 13.68
N ASP A 97 33.30 -16.86 14.97
CA ASP A 97 32.68 -18.00 15.66
C ASP A 97 31.17 -18.04 15.33
N ILE A 98 30.70 -19.22 14.92
CA ILE A 98 29.32 -19.49 14.54
C ILE A 98 28.76 -20.55 15.48
N TYR A 99 27.65 -20.23 16.13
CA TYR A 99 26.94 -21.08 17.08
C TYR A 99 25.55 -21.36 16.53
N ILE A 100 25.18 -22.64 16.47
CA ILE A 100 23.90 -23.09 15.94
C ILE A 100 23.18 -23.87 17.03
N ASP A 101 21.98 -23.45 17.41
CA ASP A 101 21.21 -24.16 18.43
C ASP A 101 21.01 -25.63 18.04
N LYS A 102 21.14 -26.52 19.03
CA LYS A 102 21.12 -27.98 18.81
C LYS A 102 19.83 -28.48 18.17
N ASN A 103 18.73 -27.75 18.23
CA ASN A 103 17.44 -28.15 17.67
C ASN A 103 17.24 -27.65 16.23
N VAL A 104 18.14 -26.81 15.70
CA VAL A 104 18.02 -26.31 14.32
C VAL A 104 18.20 -27.45 13.32
N PRO A 105 17.25 -27.66 12.38
CA PRO A 105 17.40 -28.61 11.28
C PRO A 105 18.26 -27.99 10.17
N LEU A 106 19.48 -28.51 10.00
CA LEU A 106 20.44 -27.94 9.07
C LEU A 106 20.19 -28.37 7.63
N LYS A 107 20.32 -27.39 6.74
CA LYS A 107 20.22 -27.54 5.29
C LYS A 107 21.45 -26.91 4.65
N THR A 108 21.90 -27.46 3.53
CA THR A 108 23.07 -26.93 2.80
C THR A 108 22.91 -25.45 2.39
N ASN A 109 21.68 -25.02 2.10
CA ASN A 109 21.38 -23.62 1.75
C ASN A 109 21.56 -22.62 2.90
N PHE A 110 21.70 -23.06 4.15
CA PHE A 110 22.04 -22.18 5.27
C PHE A 110 23.48 -21.65 5.17
N PHE A 111 24.33 -22.41 4.48
CA PHE A 111 25.76 -22.12 4.35
C PHE A 111 26.14 -21.70 2.94
N VAL A 112 25.43 -22.21 1.93
CA VAL A 112 25.73 -22.01 0.51
C VAL A 112 24.51 -21.47 -0.22
N ALA A 113 24.57 -20.21 -0.65
CA ALA A 113 23.58 -19.58 -1.51
C ALA A 113 23.87 -19.86 -3.01
N ASP A 114 22.99 -19.38 -3.89
CA ASP A 114 23.08 -19.55 -5.34
C ASP A 114 24.47 -19.20 -5.88
N SER A 115 25.01 -20.06 -6.76
CA SER A 115 26.36 -19.95 -7.34
C SER A 115 27.52 -20.16 -6.36
N ASP A 116 27.30 -21.04 -5.38
CA ASP A 116 28.29 -21.40 -4.36
C ASP A 116 28.78 -20.21 -3.53
N VAL A 117 27.90 -19.22 -3.32
CA VAL A 117 28.20 -18.07 -2.45
C VAL A 117 28.12 -18.50 -1.00
N SER A 118 29.23 -18.36 -0.26
CA SER A 118 29.24 -18.63 1.17
C SER A 118 28.42 -17.58 1.93
N VAL A 119 27.33 -18.02 2.56
CA VAL A 119 26.42 -17.17 3.33
C VAL A 119 27.17 -16.47 4.46
N PHE A 120 27.90 -17.25 5.26
CA PHE A 120 28.62 -16.72 6.41
C PHE A 120 29.78 -15.82 6.00
N GLN A 121 30.43 -16.05 4.85
CA GLN A 121 31.46 -15.14 4.36
C GLN A 121 30.90 -13.74 4.09
N VAL A 122 29.68 -13.65 3.55
CA VAL A 122 28.97 -12.38 3.35
C VAL A 122 28.60 -11.76 4.69
N ILE A 123 28.02 -12.53 5.61
CA ILE A 123 27.65 -12.04 6.95
C ILE A 123 28.87 -11.50 7.70
N LYS A 124 29.99 -12.22 7.68
CA LYS A 124 31.26 -11.81 8.32
C LYS A 124 31.84 -10.52 7.71
N ASN A 125 31.57 -10.22 6.45
CA ASN A 125 32.02 -8.97 5.85
C ASN A 125 31.20 -7.75 6.33
N ILE A 126 30.11 -7.98 7.06
CA ILE A 126 29.17 -6.96 7.53
C ILE A 126 29.15 -6.90 9.08
N SER A 127 29.23 -8.05 9.75
CA SER A 127 29.16 -8.17 11.21
C SER A 127 30.55 -8.33 11.85
N LEU A 128 30.76 -7.65 12.99
CA LEU A 128 31.95 -7.76 13.84
C LEU A 128 31.75 -8.70 15.04
N GLN A 129 30.55 -9.22 15.25
CA GLN A 129 30.20 -10.07 16.41
C GLN A 129 30.06 -11.54 16.00
N ASN A 130 30.28 -12.45 16.96
CA ASN A 130 29.97 -13.87 16.79
C ASN A 130 28.50 -14.07 16.43
N PHE A 131 28.21 -15.10 15.63
CA PHE A 131 26.87 -15.36 15.14
C PHE A 131 26.20 -16.49 15.91
N TYR A 132 24.99 -16.25 16.42
CA TYR A 132 24.15 -17.26 17.05
C TYR A 132 22.89 -17.47 16.21
N LEU A 133 22.59 -18.71 15.83
CA LEU A 133 21.39 -19.10 15.09
C LEU A 133 20.44 -19.89 16.01
N GLY A 134 19.27 -19.32 16.29
CA GLY A 134 18.26 -19.94 17.16
C GLY A 134 18.65 -20.04 18.65
N GLY A 135 17.80 -20.71 19.41
CA GLY A 135 17.95 -20.89 20.87
C GLY A 135 17.74 -19.60 21.67
N ASP A 136 18.12 -19.63 22.94
CA ASP A 136 17.79 -18.59 23.93
C ASP A 136 18.85 -17.50 24.11
N ASN A 137 19.92 -17.50 23.30
CA ASN A 137 20.93 -16.45 23.38
C ASN A 137 20.30 -15.07 23.05
N PRO A 138 20.50 -14.02 23.88
CA PRO A 138 19.90 -12.70 23.65
C PRO A 138 20.25 -12.05 22.31
N SER A 139 21.37 -12.45 21.69
CA SER A 139 21.83 -11.99 20.39
C SER A 139 21.61 -13.01 19.28
N ALA A 140 20.81 -14.06 19.51
CA ALA A 140 20.53 -15.06 18.48
C ALA A 140 19.60 -14.51 17.40
N VAL A 141 19.93 -14.82 16.16
CA VAL A 141 19.03 -14.60 15.03
C VAL A 141 18.00 -15.73 15.01
N PRO A 142 16.69 -15.43 15.07
CA PRO A 142 15.66 -16.46 14.95
C PRO A 142 15.77 -17.20 13.62
N VAL A 143 15.53 -18.52 13.63
CA VAL A 143 15.69 -19.37 12.43
C VAL A 143 14.81 -18.88 11.28
N GLU A 144 13.58 -18.47 11.56
CA GLU A 144 12.66 -17.94 10.54
C GLU A 144 13.17 -16.64 9.89
N GLU A 145 13.76 -15.75 10.68
CA GLU A 145 14.35 -14.50 10.19
C GLU A 145 15.63 -14.78 9.39
N PHE A 146 16.42 -15.78 9.81
CA PHE A 146 17.57 -16.24 9.03
C PHE A 146 17.14 -16.84 7.68
N GLU A 147 16.11 -17.68 7.65
CA GLU A 147 15.57 -18.23 6.39
C GLU A 147 14.99 -17.12 5.48
N LYS A 148 14.37 -16.07 6.04
CA LYS A 148 13.98 -14.87 5.27
C LYS A 148 15.19 -14.14 4.71
N LEU A 149 16.26 -13.98 5.50
CA LEU A 149 17.51 -13.37 5.06
C LEU A 149 18.13 -14.15 3.89
N LEU A 150 18.12 -15.49 3.92
CA LEU A 150 18.63 -16.31 2.82
C LEU A 150 17.93 -16.01 1.48
N LYS A 151 16.64 -15.66 1.49
CA LYS A 151 15.88 -15.28 0.27
C LYS A 151 16.36 -13.97 -0.35
N HIS A 152 17.07 -13.13 0.40
CA HIS A 152 17.62 -11.86 -0.08
C HIS A 152 18.95 -12.00 -0.80
N PHE A 153 19.60 -13.18 -0.74
CA PHE A 153 20.79 -13.42 -1.55
C PHE A 153 20.43 -13.36 -3.04
N PRO A 154 21.14 -12.55 -3.84
CA PRO A 154 20.84 -12.43 -5.26
C PRO A 154 21.32 -13.68 -5.99
N ASN A 155 20.47 -14.25 -6.83
CA ASN A 155 20.85 -15.36 -7.70
C ASN A 155 21.61 -14.86 -8.95
N SER A 156 22.13 -15.80 -9.75
CA SER A 156 22.83 -15.49 -11.01
C SER A 156 22.05 -14.57 -11.94
N TYR A 157 20.74 -14.78 -12.05
CA TYR A 157 19.87 -13.99 -12.91
C TYR A 157 19.75 -12.54 -12.42
N GLU A 158 19.55 -12.34 -11.12
CA GLU A 158 19.47 -11.03 -10.46
C GLU A 158 20.79 -10.25 -10.59
N ARG A 159 21.93 -10.91 -10.34
CA ARG A 159 23.24 -10.29 -10.50
C ARG A 159 23.49 -9.84 -11.93
N ARG A 160 23.11 -10.66 -12.91
CA ARG A 160 23.17 -10.27 -14.34
C ARG A 160 22.30 -9.05 -14.61
N LYS A 161 21.08 -9.01 -14.08
CA LYS A 161 20.16 -7.87 -14.26
C LYS A 161 20.68 -6.59 -13.62
N TYR A 162 21.29 -6.68 -12.44
CA TYR A 162 21.96 -5.56 -11.79
C TYR A 162 23.10 -4.99 -12.66
N VAL A 163 23.95 -5.86 -13.21
CA VAL A 163 25.04 -5.44 -14.11
C VAL A 163 24.49 -4.79 -15.38
N GLU A 164 23.51 -5.42 -16.04
CA GLU A 164 22.84 -4.85 -17.22
C GLU A 164 22.23 -3.48 -16.92
N ALA A 165 21.55 -3.31 -15.78
CA ALA A 165 20.96 -2.04 -15.35
C ALA A 165 22.02 -0.96 -15.14
N ARG A 166 23.11 -1.29 -14.42
CA ARG A 166 24.20 -0.35 -14.13
C ARG A 166 24.98 0.07 -15.37
N LEU A 167 25.19 -0.84 -16.32
CA LEU A 167 25.84 -0.50 -17.58
C LEU A 167 24.92 0.28 -18.51
N SER A 168 23.64 -0.09 -18.60
CA SER A 168 22.63 0.65 -19.38
C SER A 168 22.55 2.11 -18.95
N SER A 169 22.52 2.38 -17.63
CA SER A 169 22.44 3.76 -17.12
C SER A 169 23.66 4.61 -17.51
N LEU A 170 24.84 4.01 -17.59
CA LEU A 170 26.06 4.70 -18.01
C LEU A 170 26.12 4.90 -19.52
N LEU A 171 25.77 3.86 -20.29
CA LEU A 171 25.88 3.85 -21.75
C LEU A 171 24.85 4.74 -22.47
N ARG A 172 23.71 5.06 -21.83
CA ARG A 172 22.70 5.97 -22.39
C ARG A 172 23.23 7.36 -22.73
N ASN A 173 24.31 7.80 -22.09
CA ASN A 173 24.93 9.09 -22.37
C ASN A 173 25.81 9.07 -23.62
N TYR A 174 26.10 7.88 -24.17
CA TYR A 174 27.09 7.69 -25.23
C TYR A 174 26.57 6.92 -26.45
N LEU A 175 25.49 6.15 -26.31
CA LEU A 175 24.95 5.28 -27.34
C LEU A 175 23.44 5.48 -27.48
N ASP A 176 22.96 5.53 -28.71
CA ASP A 176 21.54 5.45 -29.03
C ASP A 176 21.03 4.00 -28.97
N GLY A 177 19.72 3.83 -28.74
CA GLY A 177 19.08 2.50 -28.76
C GLY A 177 19.40 1.59 -27.56
N VAL A 178 19.94 2.14 -26.46
CA VAL A 178 20.25 1.38 -25.25
C VAL A 178 18.96 0.93 -24.55
N LYS A 179 18.84 -0.40 -24.37
CA LYS A 179 17.72 -1.03 -23.66
C LYS A 179 17.56 -0.48 -22.24
N ASP A 180 16.31 -0.28 -21.81
CA ASP A 180 15.96 0.10 -20.44
C ASP A 180 16.08 -1.07 -19.44
N ALA A 181 17.32 -1.46 -19.17
CA ALA A 181 17.63 -2.55 -18.25
C ALA A 181 17.34 -2.19 -16.78
N GLU A 182 17.36 -0.91 -16.43
CA GLU A 182 17.01 -0.42 -15.10
C GLU A 182 15.54 -0.70 -14.77
N LYS A 183 14.61 -0.34 -15.66
CA LYS A 183 13.19 -0.65 -15.49
C LYS A 183 12.93 -2.15 -15.36
N ILE A 184 13.66 -2.97 -16.11
CA ILE A 184 13.53 -4.44 -16.06
C ILE A 184 14.03 -4.99 -14.71
N TYR A 185 15.15 -4.47 -14.20
CA TYR A 185 15.67 -4.86 -12.89
C TYR A 185 14.72 -4.46 -11.76
N GLN A 186 14.19 -3.23 -11.78
CA GLN A 186 13.22 -2.78 -10.80
C GLN A 186 11.94 -3.62 -10.80
N LYS A 187 11.42 -3.97 -11.99
CA LYS A 187 10.28 -4.88 -12.10
C LYS A 187 10.55 -6.23 -11.44
N TYR A 188 11.74 -6.79 -11.66
CA TYR A 188 12.16 -8.05 -11.05
C TYR A 188 12.22 -7.97 -9.52
N LEU A 189 12.80 -6.89 -8.96
CA LEU A 189 12.88 -6.68 -7.51
C LEU A 189 11.50 -6.55 -6.87
N ASN A 190 10.60 -5.78 -7.49
CA ASN A 190 9.24 -5.59 -6.99
C ASN A 190 8.45 -6.91 -6.93
N THR A 191 8.65 -7.81 -7.90
CA THR A 191 8.04 -9.14 -7.85
C THR A 191 8.65 -10.02 -6.75
N LYS A 192 9.97 -9.94 -6.52
CA LYS A 192 10.68 -10.75 -5.52
C LYS A 192 10.38 -10.33 -4.07
N LEU A 193 10.21 -9.03 -3.83
CA LEU A 193 10.08 -8.43 -2.49
C LEU A 193 8.67 -7.96 -2.14
N SER A 194 7.69 -8.22 -3.02
CA SER A 194 6.32 -7.78 -2.86
C SER A 194 5.73 -8.22 -1.52
N LYS A 195 5.61 -7.27 -0.59
CA LYS A 195 4.70 -7.34 0.55
C LYS A 195 3.45 -6.55 0.15
N HIS A 196 2.38 -7.25 -0.21
CA HIS A 196 1.09 -6.58 -0.36
C HIS A 196 0.58 -6.27 1.04
N GLY A 197 0.33 -4.99 1.33
CA GLY A 197 -0.38 -4.58 2.53
C GLY A 197 -1.86 -4.99 2.43
N THR A 198 -2.59 -4.89 3.54
CA THR A 198 -4.04 -5.10 3.54
C THR A 198 -4.72 -4.17 2.56
N ASP A 199 -5.55 -4.70 1.68
CA ASP A 199 -6.37 -3.88 0.78
C ASP A 199 -7.52 -3.25 1.58
N LEU A 200 -7.38 -1.95 1.89
CA LEU A 200 -8.42 -1.20 2.60
C LEU A 200 -9.74 -1.16 1.82
N THR A 201 -9.69 -1.31 0.50
CA THR A 201 -10.87 -1.36 -0.36
C THR A 201 -11.70 -2.60 -0.04
N GLU A 202 -11.06 -3.74 0.23
CA GLU A 202 -11.74 -4.95 0.70
C GLU A 202 -12.33 -4.76 2.10
N VAL A 203 -11.55 -4.18 3.02
CA VAL A 203 -11.95 -3.98 4.42
C VAL A 203 -13.22 -3.13 4.53
N PHE A 204 -13.29 -2.02 3.79
CA PHE A 204 -14.41 -1.08 3.90
C PHE A 204 -15.51 -1.26 2.85
N ARG A 205 -15.37 -2.23 1.93
CA ARG A 205 -16.29 -2.43 0.79
C ARG A 205 -17.75 -2.49 1.21
N ASN A 206 -18.06 -3.40 2.13
CA ASN A 206 -19.42 -3.67 2.58
C ASN A 206 -20.00 -2.46 3.33
N VAL A 207 -19.16 -1.78 4.11
CA VAL A 207 -19.57 -0.59 4.86
C VAL A 207 -19.93 0.56 3.92
N GLU A 208 -19.07 0.83 2.92
CA GLU A 208 -19.32 1.87 1.91
C GLU A 208 -20.53 1.51 1.04
N LEU A 209 -20.69 0.24 0.65
CA LEU A 209 -21.85 -0.21 -0.13
C LEU A 209 -23.16 0.03 0.62
N VAL A 210 -23.25 -0.41 1.88
CA VAL A 210 -24.42 -0.18 2.74
C VAL A 210 -24.70 1.31 2.88
N LYS A 211 -23.68 2.11 3.19
CA LYS A 211 -23.79 3.57 3.30
C LYS A 211 -24.40 4.20 2.04
N TYR A 212 -23.86 3.92 0.85
CA TYR A 212 -24.38 4.52 -0.38
C TYR A 212 -25.78 4.02 -0.73
N GLN A 213 -26.09 2.75 -0.48
CA GLN A 213 -27.43 2.19 -0.69
C GLN A 213 -28.47 2.85 0.23
N THR A 214 -28.16 3.00 1.53
CA THR A 214 -29.05 3.68 2.48
C THR A 214 -29.28 5.14 2.10
N ILE A 215 -28.23 5.86 1.69
CA ILE A 215 -28.37 7.25 1.21
C ILE A 215 -29.25 7.32 -0.04
N LEU A 216 -29.04 6.42 -1.01
CA LEU A 216 -29.82 6.36 -2.24
C LEU A 216 -31.29 6.07 -1.97
N GLU A 217 -31.58 5.12 -1.09
CA GLU A 217 -32.95 4.76 -0.68
C GLU A 217 -33.65 5.94 -0.02
N LYS A 218 -33.01 6.54 0.99
CA LYS A 218 -33.53 7.73 1.68
C LYS A 218 -33.82 8.87 0.70
N LEU A 219 -32.90 9.17 -0.21
CA LEU A 219 -33.07 10.25 -1.19
C LEU A 219 -34.24 9.98 -2.15
N ARG A 220 -34.42 8.72 -2.58
CA ARG A 220 -35.55 8.32 -3.42
C ARG A 220 -36.89 8.42 -2.69
N GLU A 221 -36.95 8.02 -1.43
CA GLU A 221 -38.15 8.14 -0.60
C GLU A 221 -38.53 9.60 -0.38
N MET A 222 -37.57 10.44 0.01
CA MET A 222 -37.80 11.88 0.16
C MET A 222 -38.36 12.52 -1.11
N LEU A 223 -37.85 12.16 -2.29
CA LEU A 223 -38.35 12.69 -3.56
C LEU A 223 -39.73 12.18 -3.95
N LYS A 224 -40.16 11.00 -3.47
CA LYS A 224 -41.54 10.52 -3.65
C LYS A 224 -42.52 11.31 -2.79
N ASP A 225 -42.11 11.60 -1.55
CA ASP A 225 -42.92 12.29 -0.55
C ASP A 225 -42.57 13.78 -0.44
N GLU A 226 -42.10 14.39 -1.53
CA GLU A 226 -41.62 15.78 -1.57
C GLU A 226 -42.62 16.75 -0.92
N SER A 227 -43.92 16.59 -1.18
CA SER A 227 -44.98 17.44 -0.65
C SER A 227 -45.08 17.43 0.88
N GLN A 228 -44.58 16.41 1.56
CA GLN A 228 -44.64 16.23 3.01
C GLN A 228 -43.52 16.99 3.76
N TYR A 229 -42.49 17.45 3.07
CA TYR A 229 -41.38 18.18 3.67
C TYR A 229 -41.55 19.69 3.54
N SER A 230 -41.34 20.43 4.62
CA SER A 230 -41.06 21.86 4.53
C SER A 230 -39.67 22.10 3.92
N GLU A 231 -39.43 23.33 3.43
CA GLU A 231 -38.10 23.74 2.94
C GLU A 231 -37.00 23.47 3.99
N HIS A 232 -37.25 23.89 5.23
CA HIS A 232 -36.32 23.70 6.33
C HIS A 232 -36.04 22.21 6.58
N GLN A 233 -37.07 21.36 6.70
CA GLN A 233 -36.87 19.92 6.87
C GLN A 233 -36.09 19.31 5.69
N TRP A 234 -36.38 19.76 4.46
CA TRP A 234 -35.66 19.30 3.29
C TRP A 234 -34.16 19.65 3.37
N GLN A 235 -33.82 20.89 3.73
CA GLN A 235 -32.43 21.32 3.92
C GLN A 235 -31.71 20.48 4.98
N GLU A 236 -32.35 20.16 6.10
CA GLU A 236 -31.79 19.32 7.18
C GLU A 236 -31.43 17.91 6.71
N GLU A 237 -32.36 17.27 6.01
CA GLU A 237 -32.21 15.89 5.56
C GLU A 237 -31.15 15.77 4.45
N ILE A 238 -31.14 16.72 3.51
CA ILE A 238 -30.11 16.74 2.45
C ILE A 238 -28.74 17.11 3.01
N LEU A 239 -28.65 17.99 3.99
CA LEU A 239 -27.37 18.34 4.62
C LEU A 239 -26.69 17.10 5.24
N GLN A 240 -27.46 16.24 5.92
CA GLN A 240 -26.92 14.98 6.44
C GLN A 240 -26.34 14.09 5.34
N ILE A 241 -27.05 13.97 4.22
CA ILE A 241 -26.57 13.23 3.03
C ILE A 241 -25.26 13.83 2.52
N ILE A 242 -25.18 15.16 2.41
CA ILE A 242 -23.99 15.84 1.88
C ILE A 242 -22.78 15.65 2.79
N LEU A 243 -22.94 15.73 4.11
CA LEU A 243 -21.83 15.47 5.03
C LEU A 243 -21.31 14.02 4.94
N LEU A 244 -22.19 13.05 4.64
CA LEU A 244 -21.79 11.65 4.42
C LEU A 244 -21.08 11.42 3.07
N LEU A 245 -21.48 12.17 2.02
CA LEU A 245 -20.91 12.05 0.68
C LEU A 245 -19.63 12.87 0.49
N TYR A 246 -19.47 13.94 1.25
CA TYR A 246 -18.32 14.85 1.19
C TYR A 246 -17.61 14.90 2.55
N PRO A 247 -16.91 13.82 2.95
CA PRO A 247 -16.31 13.70 4.29
C PRO A 247 -15.21 14.74 4.57
N LYS A 248 -14.78 15.51 3.55
CA LYS A 248 -13.92 16.66 3.76
C LYS A 248 -14.56 17.71 4.69
N TYR A 249 -15.88 17.83 4.67
CA TYR A 249 -16.61 18.76 5.53
C TYR A 249 -16.91 18.09 6.86
N ILE A 250 -16.35 18.65 7.93
CA ILE A 250 -16.43 18.08 9.28
C ILE A 250 -17.40 18.87 10.18
N PHE A 251 -17.75 20.10 9.81
CA PHE A 251 -18.79 20.89 10.47
C PHE A 251 -19.71 21.56 9.45
N ALA A 252 -20.96 21.76 9.87
CA ALA A 252 -21.92 22.59 9.17
C ALA A 252 -22.64 23.51 10.17
N PHE A 253 -22.67 24.81 9.88
CA PHE A 253 -23.39 25.79 10.69
C PHE A 253 -24.53 26.39 9.89
N LYS A 254 -25.66 26.58 10.56
CA LYS A 254 -26.87 27.13 9.95
C LYS A 254 -27.00 28.59 10.30
N SER A 255 -27.74 29.33 9.47
CA SER A 255 -28.20 30.68 9.82
C SER A 255 -27.01 31.59 10.20
N VAL A 256 -25.91 31.49 9.43
CA VAL A 256 -24.63 32.11 9.77
C VAL A 256 -24.66 33.60 9.42
N PRO A 257 -24.38 34.51 10.39
CA PRO A 257 -24.30 35.92 10.11
C PRO A 257 -23.07 36.25 9.24
N ILE A 258 -23.28 37.10 8.23
CA ILE A 258 -22.25 37.63 7.35
C ILE A 258 -22.40 39.15 7.27
N GLN A 259 -21.30 39.88 7.39
CA GLN A 259 -21.28 41.33 7.19
C GLN A 259 -21.10 41.69 5.71
N ALA A 260 -22.15 42.21 5.09
CA ALA A 260 -22.07 42.76 3.74
C ALA A 260 -21.62 44.22 3.78
N ARG A 261 -20.31 44.46 3.56
CA ARG A 261 -19.75 45.81 3.41
C ARG A 261 -20.05 46.36 2.01
N LEU A 262 -21.05 47.22 1.90
CA LEU A 262 -21.47 47.85 0.64
C LEU A 262 -21.05 49.32 0.61
N ALA A 263 -21.19 49.96 -0.55
CA ALA A 263 -20.87 51.39 -0.71
C ALA A 263 -21.76 52.30 0.17
N ASP A 264 -22.98 51.86 0.49
CA ASP A 264 -23.97 52.56 1.31
C ASP A 264 -23.93 52.15 2.80
N GLY A 265 -22.93 51.38 3.22
CA GLY A 265 -22.72 50.97 4.62
C GLY A 265 -22.64 49.46 4.82
N ILE A 266 -22.70 49.03 6.08
CA ILE A 266 -22.68 47.61 6.47
C ILE A 266 -24.11 47.12 6.60
N LYS A 267 -24.43 46.01 5.92
CA LYS A 267 -25.71 45.31 6.08
C LYS A 267 -25.48 43.92 6.63
N ASP A 268 -26.20 43.57 7.67
CA ASP A 268 -26.20 42.20 8.18
C ASP A 268 -26.96 41.31 7.20
N LYS A 269 -26.30 40.23 6.78
CA LYS A 269 -26.85 39.17 5.95
C LYS A 269 -26.74 37.86 6.70
N GLN A 270 -27.53 36.90 6.25
CA GLN A 270 -27.55 35.57 6.82
C GLN A 270 -27.38 34.56 5.70
N LEU A 271 -26.45 33.65 5.90
CA LEU A 271 -26.22 32.47 5.09
C LEU A 271 -27.06 31.32 5.65
N ASP A 272 -27.69 30.55 4.78
CA ASP A 272 -28.45 29.39 5.22
C ASP A 272 -27.51 28.34 5.81
N LEU A 273 -26.45 27.96 5.09
CA LEU A 273 -25.54 26.89 5.50
C LEU A 273 -24.08 27.20 5.14
N LEU A 274 -23.21 27.10 6.14
CA LEU A 274 -21.76 27.19 6.03
C LEU A 274 -21.15 25.82 6.29
N LEU A 275 -20.33 25.32 5.39
CA LEU A 275 -19.56 24.09 5.55
C LEU A 275 -18.12 24.43 5.95
N ILE A 276 -17.50 23.58 6.78
CA ILE A 276 -16.11 23.76 7.21
C ILE A 276 -15.34 22.47 7.01
N ASP A 277 -14.19 22.56 6.35
CA ASP A 277 -13.30 21.42 6.10
C ASP A 277 -12.35 21.12 7.28
N SER A 278 -11.59 20.03 7.19
CA SER A 278 -10.65 19.62 8.25
C SER A 278 -9.50 20.60 8.51
N ASN A 279 -9.26 21.57 7.62
CA ASN A 279 -8.24 22.60 7.77
C ASN A 279 -8.81 23.94 8.25
N GLY A 280 -10.12 24.00 8.47
CA GLY A 280 -10.86 25.19 8.91
C GLY A 280 -11.38 26.05 7.77
N TYR A 281 -11.17 25.69 6.49
CA TYR A 281 -11.65 26.49 5.38
C TYR A 281 -13.16 26.33 5.18
N ILE A 282 -13.80 27.44 4.82
CA ILE A 282 -15.26 27.49 4.63
C ILE A 282 -15.67 27.33 3.17
N ASP A 283 -16.80 26.68 2.96
CA ASP A 283 -17.57 26.70 1.72
C ASP A 283 -19.04 27.04 2.04
N VAL A 284 -19.79 27.48 1.04
CA VAL A 284 -21.21 27.84 1.15
C VAL A 284 -22.05 26.79 0.45
N ILE A 285 -23.15 26.37 1.07
CA ILE A 285 -24.13 25.49 0.43
C ILE A 285 -25.53 26.11 0.47
N GLU A 286 -26.24 26.03 -0.65
CA GLU A 286 -27.63 26.43 -0.78
C GLU A 286 -28.43 25.21 -1.25
N ILE A 287 -29.31 24.71 -0.40
CA ILE A 287 -30.19 23.58 -0.69
C ILE A 287 -31.59 24.14 -0.90
N LYS A 288 -32.20 23.82 -2.04
CA LYS A 288 -33.61 24.15 -2.31
C LYS A 288 -34.43 22.89 -2.47
N LYS A 289 -35.56 22.80 -1.77
CA LYS A 289 -36.56 21.77 -2.04
C LYS A 289 -36.87 21.77 -3.55
N PRO A 290 -36.96 20.59 -4.20
CA PRO A 290 -37.31 20.56 -5.61
C PRO A 290 -38.68 21.21 -5.81
N PHE A 291 -38.87 21.81 -6.98
CA PHE A 291 -40.16 22.28 -7.46
C PHE A 291 -40.16 22.17 -8.98
N GLU A 292 -41.33 22.00 -9.58
CA GLU A 292 -41.44 21.86 -11.02
C GLU A 292 -40.94 23.11 -11.75
N ASN A 293 -40.19 22.91 -12.84
CA ASN A 293 -39.70 24.00 -13.69
C ASN A 293 -38.84 25.02 -12.94
N ALA A 294 -37.84 24.55 -12.19
CA ALA A 294 -36.91 25.39 -11.43
C ALA A 294 -35.62 25.76 -12.18
N ILE A 295 -35.22 24.94 -13.15
CA ILE A 295 -33.84 24.93 -13.67
C ILE A 295 -33.76 25.60 -15.04
N MET A 296 -34.48 25.10 -16.04
CA MET A 296 -34.37 25.53 -17.45
C MET A 296 -35.73 25.92 -18.03
N THR A 297 -35.73 26.84 -18.99
CA THR A 297 -36.94 27.26 -19.71
C THR A 297 -37.61 26.11 -20.47
N LYS A 298 -38.95 26.18 -20.64
CA LYS A 298 -39.69 25.26 -21.54
C LYS A 298 -39.51 25.60 -23.01
N GLY A 299 -39.41 26.89 -23.33
CA GLY A 299 -39.14 27.38 -24.69
C GLY A 299 -37.68 27.78 -24.87
N VAL A 300 -37.27 27.91 -26.13
CA VAL A 300 -35.93 28.38 -26.48
C VAL A 300 -35.90 29.90 -26.62
N TYR A 301 -34.80 30.51 -26.19
CA TYR A 301 -34.44 31.88 -26.51
C TYR A 301 -33.23 31.85 -27.43
N ARG A 302 -33.40 32.32 -28.68
CA ARG A 302 -32.36 32.25 -29.73
C ARG A 302 -31.75 30.84 -29.81
N GLU A 303 -32.62 29.83 -29.99
CA GLU A 303 -32.24 28.41 -30.13
C GLU A 303 -31.62 27.75 -28.89
N ASN A 304 -31.53 28.44 -27.75
CA ASN A 304 -30.95 27.89 -26.52
C ASN A 304 -32.00 27.82 -25.41
N TYR A 305 -31.98 26.75 -24.61
CA TYR A 305 -32.66 26.73 -23.32
C TYR A 305 -31.80 27.49 -22.30
N ILE A 306 -32.42 28.39 -21.54
CA ILE A 306 -31.70 29.24 -20.59
C ILE A 306 -32.09 28.92 -19.15
N PRO A 307 -31.20 29.21 -18.17
CA PRO A 307 -31.53 29.11 -16.76
C PRO A 307 -32.78 29.93 -16.40
N LEU A 308 -33.64 29.36 -15.58
CA LEU A 308 -34.77 30.09 -15.01
C LEU A 308 -34.31 31.06 -13.93
N ARG A 309 -35.21 31.99 -13.59
CA ARG A 309 -34.98 33.04 -12.60
C ARG A 309 -34.54 32.47 -11.25
N GLU A 310 -35.12 31.36 -10.84
CA GLU A 310 -34.80 30.71 -9.57
C GLU A 310 -33.35 30.21 -9.54
N LEU A 311 -32.94 29.36 -10.49
CA LEU A 311 -31.54 28.93 -10.59
C LEU A 311 -30.57 30.12 -10.69
N SER A 312 -30.89 31.10 -11.53
CA SER A 312 -30.06 32.30 -11.70
C SER A 312 -29.97 33.13 -10.40
N GLY A 313 -31.06 33.22 -9.65
CA GLY A 313 -31.15 33.90 -8.37
C GLY A 313 -30.32 33.20 -7.29
N THR A 314 -30.41 31.87 -7.22
CA THR A 314 -29.62 31.04 -6.29
C THR A 314 -28.12 31.16 -6.55
N VAL A 315 -27.71 31.12 -7.83
CA VAL A 315 -26.30 31.35 -8.23
C VAL A 315 -25.83 32.74 -7.80
N MET A 316 -26.60 33.78 -8.12
CA MET A 316 -26.30 35.15 -7.73
C MET A 316 -26.21 35.31 -6.20
N GLN A 317 -27.05 34.61 -5.45
CA GLN A 317 -27.06 34.63 -3.99
C GLN A 317 -25.76 34.05 -3.42
N ILE A 318 -25.36 32.84 -3.87
CA ILE A 318 -24.09 32.24 -3.46
C ILE A 318 -22.89 33.10 -3.84
N GLU A 319 -22.84 33.61 -5.08
CA GLU A 319 -21.73 34.47 -5.52
C GLU A 319 -21.61 35.71 -4.64
N LYS A 320 -22.73 36.31 -4.23
CA LYS A 320 -22.74 37.44 -3.29
C LYS A 320 -22.23 37.04 -1.90
N TYR A 321 -22.61 35.88 -1.38
CA TYR A 321 -22.11 35.41 -0.10
C TYR A 321 -20.60 35.15 -0.12
N ILE A 322 -20.09 34.48 -1.15
CA ILE A 322 -18.65 34.29 -1.35
C ILE A 322 -17.94 35.63 -1.43
N TYR A 323 -18.49 36.59 -2.17
CA TYR A 323 -17.98 37.95 -2.26
C TYR A 323 -17.93 38.65 -0.89
N TYR A 324 -18.99 38.57 -0.08
CA TYR A 324 -19.03 39.17 1.25
C TYR A 324 -18.05 38.51 2.22
N LEU A 325 -17.96 37.18 2.22
CA LEU A 325 -17.00 36.43 3.03
C LEU A 325 -15.57 36.86 2.70
N ASN A 326 -15.19 36.86 1.43
CA ASN A 326 -13.86 37.28 1.00
C ASN A 326 -13.53 38.72 1.42
N ARG A 327 -14.51 39.65 1.40
CA ARG A 327 -14.30 41.02 1.86
C ARG A 327 -14.30 41.18 3.38
N TRP A 328 -14.90 40.25 4.11
CA TRP A 328 -14.88 40.23 5.56
C TRP A 328 -13.51 39.79 6.09
N SER A 329 -12.85 38.87 5.36
CA SER A 329 -11.46 38.47 5.56
C SER A 329 -11.17 38.10 7.03
N LEU A 330 -10.01 38.48 7.57
CA LEU A 330 -9.55 38.13 8.91
C LEU A 330 -10.54 38.52 10.03
N GLU A 331 -11.26 39.64 9.87
CA GLU A 331 -12.26 40.03 10.87
C GLU A 331 -13.40 39.01 10.95
N GLY A 332 -13.81 38.46 9.81
CA GLY A 332 -14.80 37.39 9.72
C GLY A 332 -14.31 36.08 10.29
N GLU A 333 -13.06 35.71 10.02
CA GLU A 333 -12.41 34.53 10.59
C GLU A 333 -12.43 34.56 12.13
N LEU A 334 -11.98 35.68 12.72
CA LEU A 334 -11.96 35.86 14.17
C LEU A 334 -13.37 35.85 14.78
N PHE A 335 -14.32 36.50 14.10
CA PHE A 335 -15.72 36.55 14.55
C PHE A 335 -16.35 35.16 14.56
N LEU A 336 -16.25 34.42 13.44
CA LEU A 336 -16.84 33.10 13.28
C LEU A 336 -16.19 32.09 14.23
N SER A 337 -14.85 32.11 14.35
CA SER A 337 -14.11 31.22 15.27
C SER A 337 -14.52 31.46 16.72
N LYS A 338 -14.65 32.72 17.13
CA LYS A 338 -15.14 33.06 18.48
C LYS A 338 -16.59 32.63 18.70
N ARG A 339 -17.46 32.83 17.71
CA ARG A 339 -18.88 32.48 17.78
C ARG A 339 -19.09 30.97 17.93
N TYR A 340 -18.32 30.17 17.21
CA TYR A 340 -18.48 28.71 17.17
C TYR A 340 -17.47 27.96 18.03
N LYS A 341 -16.68 28.66 18.85
CA LYS A 341 -15.60 28.09 19.68
C LYS A 341 -16.00 26.83 20.47
N ASN A 342 -17.21 26.80 21.05
CA ASN A 342 -17.65 25.65 21.87
C ASN A 342 -18.05 24.41 21.04
N GLN A 343 -18.21 24.57 19.72
CA GLN A 343 -18.54 23.50 18.78
C GLN A 343 -17.31 23.04 17.99
N LEU A 344 -16.21 23.78 18.06
CA LEU A 344 -14.96 23.50 17.36
C LEU A 344 -13.93 22.87 18.31
N PRO A 345 -13.02 22.02 17.81
CA PRO A 345 -11.91 21.50 18.60
C PRO A 345 -10.99 22.61 19.12
N GLU A 346 -10.25 22.30 20.18
CA GLU A 346 -9.24 23.23 20.69
C GLU A 346 -8.15 23.49 19.62
N GLY A 347 -7.79 24.76 19.42
CA GLY A 347 -6.83 25.17 18.40
C GLY A 347 -7.36 25.17 16.95
N PHE A 348 -8.68 25.00 16.76
CA PHE A 348 -9.31 25.00 15.45
C PHE A 348 -9.91 26.37 15.11
N ASP A 349 -9.36 27.03 14.10
CA ASP A 349 -9.82 28.34 13.62
C ASP A 349 -10.50 28.23 12.25
N ILE A 350 -11.59 28.99 12.09
CA ILE A 350 -12.32 29.15 10.83
C ILE A 350 -11.55 30.12 9.92
N LYS A 351 -11.34 29.71 8.67
CA LYS A 351 -10.58 30.43 7.65
C LYS A 351 -11.43 30.75 6.43
N ILE A 352 -11.28 31.96 5.93
CA ILE A 352 -11.95 32.47 4.75
C ILE A 352 -10.90 32.68 3.66
N ALA A 353 -10.72 31.66 2.82
CA ALA A 353 -9.82 31.75 1.67
C ALA A 353 -10.49 31.20 0.42
N ASN A 354 -11.04 32.10 -0.40
CA ASN A 354 -11.73 31.78 -1.64
C ASN A 354 -12.78 30.65 -1.50
N PRO A 355 -13.84 30.84 -0.70
CA PRO A 355 -14.89 29.84 -0.52
C PRO A 355 -15.53 29.44 -1.85
N ASN A 356 -15.87 28.16 -1.99
CA ASN A 356 -16.68 27.66 -3.09
C ASN A 356 -18.15 27.59 -2.68
N GLY A 357 -19.01 27.55 -3.69
CA GLY A 357 -20.43 27.36 -3.57
C GLY A 357 -20.86 25.96 -3.98
N LEU A 358 -21.86 25.41 -3.30
CA LEU A 358 -22.59 24.21 -3.70
C LEU A 358 -24.08 24.52 -3.73
N ILE A 359 -24.72 24.31 -4.88
CA ILE A 359 -26.18 24.42 -5.03
C ILE A 359 -26.73 23.02 -5.21
N ILE A 360 -27.75 22.68 -4.41
CA ILE A 360 -28.54 21.47 -4.61
C ILE A 360 -29.99 21.87 -4.85
N MET A 361 -30.44 21.79 -6.09
CA MET A 361 -31.80 22.18 -6.45
C MET A 361 -32.33 21.53 -7.72
N GLY A 362 -33.66 21.42 -7.77
CA GLY A 362 -34.42 21.07 -8.96
C GLY A 362 -34.25 19.63 -9.44
N ARG A 363 -35.03 19.30 -10.48
CA ARG A 363 -35.14 17.96 -11.06
C ARG A 363 -34.85 17.98 -12.55
N GLU A 364 -34.14 16.97 -13.04
CA GLU A 364 -33.84 16.76 -14.47
C GLU A 364 -34.75 15.70 -15.12
N ASN A 365 -35.60 15.04 -14.33
CA ASN A 365 -36.51 13.97 -14.79
C ASN A 365 -37.44 14.41 -15.93
N ASN A 366 -37.82 15.69 -15.98
CA ASN A 366 -38.71 16.27 -16.99
C ASN A 366 -37.99 17.10 -18.06
N LEU A 367 -36.65 17.11 -18.07
CA LEU A 367 -35.86 17.82 -19.08
C LEU A 367 -35.62 16.95 -20.31
N SER A 368 -35.83 17.52 -21.49
CA SER A 368 -35.40 16.93 -22.76
C SER A 368 -33.88 16.81 -22.85
N SER A 369 -33.38 15.94 -23.73
CA SER A 369 -31.94 15.78 -23.94
C SER A 369 -31.24 17.09 -24.33
N GLN A 370 -31.90 17.95 -25.11
CA GLN A 370 -31.36 19.28 -25.46
C GLN A 370 -31.29 20.20 -24.24
N GLN A 371 -32.33 20.24 -23.42
CA GLN A 371 -32.31 21.01 -22.16
C GLN A 371 -31.21 20.53 -21.21
N LYS A 372 -30.98 19.21 -21.11
CA LYS A 372 -29.89 18.64 -20.29
C LYS A 372 -28.51 19.06 -20.81
N ASN A 373 -28.33 19.08 -22.14
CA ASN A 373 -27.07 19.53 -22.75
C ASN A 373 -26.81 21.01 -22.47
N ASP A 374 -27.80 21.89 -22.67
CA ASP A 374 -27.67 23.31 -22.37
C ASP A 374 -27.46 23.55 -20.87
N PHE A 375 -28.13 22.77 -20.01
CA PHE A 375 -27.93 22.84 -18.57
C PHE A 375 -26.51 22.41 -18.16
N GLU A 376 -25.93 21.41 -18.81
CA GLU A 376 -24.52 21.05 -18.59
C GLU A 376 -23.56 22.20 -18.93
N VAL A 377 -23.83 22.97 -19.99
CA VAL A 377 -23.07 24.19 -20.31
C VAL A 377 -23.18 25.22 -19.17
N VAL A 378 -24.38 25.40 -18.61
CA VAL A 378 -24.62 26.28 -17.46
C VAL A 378 -23.82 25.83 -16.24
N LYS A 379 -23.89 24.54 -15.87
CA LYS A 379 -23.13 23.97 -14.74
C LYS A 379 -21.63 24.21 -14.92
N ARG A 380 -21.09 23.97 -16.11
CA ARG A 380 -19.67 24.18 -16.43
C ARG A 380 -19.24 25.64 -16.37
N LYS A 381 -20.11 26.56 -16.79
CA LYS A 381 -19.84 28.01 -16.71
C LYS A 381 -19.56 28.46 -15.28
N TYR A 382 -20.28 27.93 -14.30
CA TYR A 382 -20.16 28.33 -12.90
C TYR A 382 -19.19 27.48 -12.09
N LYS A 383 -18.70 26.36 -12.62
CA LYS A 383 -17.98 25.31 -11.87
C LYS A 383 -16.78 25.78 -11.04
N ASN A 384 -16.11 26.85 -11.44
CA ASN A 384 -14.97 27.42 -10.72
C ASN A 384 -15.35 28.15 -9.42
N ILE A 385 -16.63 28.51 -9.26
CA ILE A 385 -17.15 29.26 -8.11
C ILE A 385 -18.28 28.49 -7.44
N VAL A 386 -19.17 27.88 -8.22
CA VAL A 386 -20.37 27.18 -7.75
C VAL A 386 -20.53 25.85 -8.47
N ASP A 387 -20.61 24.76 -7.71
CA ASP A 387 -21.06 23.47 -8.21
C ASP A 387 -22.59 23.37 -8.12
N ILE A 388 -23.26 23.05 -9.22
CA ILE A 388 -24.71 22.96 -9.28
C ILE A 388 -25.09 21.50 -9.49
N ILE A 389 -25.79 20.93 -8.52
CA ILE A 389 -26.20 19.53 -8.49
C ILE A 389 -27.73 19.45 -8.41
N THR A 390 -28.33 18.63 -9.25
CA THR A 390 -29.77 18.30 -9.19
C THR A 390 -29.97 17.02 -8.39
N TYR A 391 -31.17 16.80 -7.87
CA TYR A 391 -31.44 15.58 -7.12
C TYR A 391 -31.32 14.32 -7.98
N ASP A 392 -31.69 14.39 -9.25
CA ASP A 392 -31.53 13.28 -10.19
C ASP A 392 -30.04 13.03 -10.50
N ASN A 393 -29.22 14.09 -10.66
CA ASN A 393 -27.78 13.91 -10.84
C ASN A 393 -27.10 13.32 -9.58
N LEU A 394 -27.54 13.70 -8.38
CA LEU A 394 -27.04 13.11 -7.14
C LEU A 394 -27.37 11.62 -7.05
N ILE A 395 -28.60 11.23 -7.40
CA ILE A 395 -29.03 9.83 -7.49
C ILE A 395 -28.19 9.05 -8.50
N GLU A 396 -28.00 9.57 -9.71
CA GLU A 396 -27.21 8.90 -10.75
C GLU A 396 -25.77 8.65 -10.29
N ARG A 397 -25.13 9.66 -9.64
CA ARG A 397 -23.78 9.51 -9.08
C ARG A 397 -23.70 8.39 -8.03
N LEU A 398 -24.69 8.31 -7.15
CA LEU A 398 -24.79 7.23 -6.15
C LEU A 398 -24.94 5.86 -6.82
N GLN A 399 -25.84 5.74 -7.81
CA GLN A 399 -26.05 4.50 -8.54
C GLN A 399 -24.77 4.02 -9.22
N PHE A 400 -24.07 4.90 -9.94
CA PHE A 400 -22.81 4.54 -10.58
C PHE A 400 -21.74 4.15 -9.55
N THR A 401 -21.68 4.82 -8.40
CA THR A 401 -20.74 4.49 -7.33
C THR A 401 -21.02 3.09 -6.78
N ILE A 402 -22.29 2.77 -6.50
CA ILE A 402 -22.73 1.44 -6.05
C ILE A 402 -22.38 0.37 -7.08
N GLU A 403 -22.70 0.61 -8.36
CA GLU A 403 -22.38 -0.34 -9.44
C GLU A 403 -20.88 -0.60 -9.58
N GLN A 404 -20.03 0.42 -9.40
CA GLN A 404 -18.58 0.24 -9.45
C GLN A 404 -18.09 -0.63 -8.28
N ILE A 405 -18.59 -0.38 -7.06
CA ILE A 405 -18.23 -1.17 -5.87
C ILE A 405 -18.66 -2.64 -6.06
N GLN A 406 -19.87 -2.89 -6.57
CA GLN A 406 -20.37 -4.24 -6.85
C GLN A 406 -19.58 -4.94 -7.97
N LYS A 407 -19.16 -4.22 -9.02
CA LYS A 407 -18.33 -4.80 -10.09
C LYS A 407 -16.96 -5.25 -9.59
N MET A 408 -16.42 -4.62 -8.55
CA MET A 408 -15.18 -5.05 -7.92
C MET A 408 -15.37 -6.38 -7.17
N GLU A 409 -16.53 -6.62 -6.55
CA GLU A 409 -16.87 -7.89 -5.87
C GLU A 409 -16.80 -9.12 -6.79
N LEU A 410 -17.27 -8.98 -8.03
CA LEU A 410 -17.28 -10.08 -9.01
C LEU A 410 -15.87 -10.46 -9.50
N LYS A 411 -14.90 -9.53 -9.43
CA LYS A 411 -13.52 -9.80 -9.87
C LYS A 411 -12.71 -10.55 -8.81
N ASP A 412 -12.99 -10.32 -7.53
CA ASP A 412 -12.25 -10.94 -6.44
C ASP A 412 -12.78 -12.35 -6.10
N GLY A 413 -14.02 -12.67 -6.50
CA GLY A 413 -14.61 -14.01 -6.37
C GLY A 413 -14.29 -15.00 -7.50
N THR A 414 -13.44 -14.64 -8.46
CA THR A 414 -13.05 -15.51 -9.61
C THR A 414 -11.56 -15.92 -9.63
N THR A 415 -10.85 -15.70 -8.53
CA THR A 415 -9.50 -16.25 -8.24
C THR A 415 -9.57 -17.23 -7.10
#